data_AF-A0A533XJJ9-F1
#
_entry.id   AF-A0A533XJJ9-F1
#
_cell.length_a   1.000
_cell.length_b   1.000
_cell.length_c   1.000
_cell.angle_alpha   90.00
_cell.angle_beta   90.00
_cell.angle_gamma   90.00
#
_symmetry.space_group_name_H-M   'P 1'
#
loop_
_entity.id
_entity.type
_entity.pdbx_description
1 polymer ?
#
loop_
_entity_poly.entity_id
_entity_poly.type
_entity_poly.pdbx_seq_one_letter_code
_entity_poly.pdbx_strand_id
1 'polypeptide(L)'
;MRGENPAYVYIFYSLSGSWMASLSQAKTLGGVGSILALLGIVPSVGPVLSIAGLIMSLVAVKYISDILGDKRIFNNMIIAVILGIGGIVVLVAFVFAAIARFIGIGNLFGASPGVSPTIPPSDIISLIAGLAIGLLAAWVLIIVSAVFLRMSYKSVAARLNVGLFSTAALLYLIGAALTIILIGFVLIFVAQILLVVAFFSLPDTPPMPPSGTAPAPMTTSG
;
A
#
# COMPACT_ATOMS: atom_id res chain seq x y z
N MET A 1 -24.03 41.12 30.52
CA MET A 1 -24.00 39.64 30.44
C MET A 1 -24.60 39.25 29.09
N ARG A 2 -23.77 39.02 28.08
CA ARG A 2 -24.18 38.81 26.69
C ARG A 2 -24.40 37.31 26.51
N GLY A 3 -25.67 36.89 26.42
CA GLY A 3 -26.05 35.49 26.26
C GLY A 3 -25.48 34.91 24.98
N GLU A 4 -24.63 33.90 25.10
CA GLU A 4 -24.12 33.13 23.97
C GLU A 4 -25.27 32.30 23.41
N ASN A 5 -25.70 32.65 22.20
CA ASN A 5 -26.79 31.98 21.50
C ASN A 5 -26.32 30.55 21.11
N PRO A 6 -26.97 29.48 21.62
CA PRO A 6 -26.54 28.10 21.40
C PRO A 6 -26.55 27.69 19.91
N ALA A 7 -27.21 28.46 19.05
CA ALA A 7 -27.22 28.24 17.60
C ALA A 7 -25.83 28.30 16.96
N TYR A 8 -24.90 29.11 17.47
CA TYR A 8 -23.54 29.18 16.90
C TYR A 8 -22.73 27.90 17.13
N VAL A 9 -22.94 27.23 18.27
CA VAL A 9 -22.27 25.96 18.57
C VAL A 9 -22.70 24.89 17.56
N TYR A 10 -24.00 24.78 17.27
CA TYR A 10 -24.51 23.80 16.31
C TYR A 10 -24.08 24.08 14.86
N ILE A 11 -23.98 25.35 14.46
CA ILE A 11 -23.54 25.74 13.12
C ILE A 11 -22.04 25.44 12.91
N PHE A 12 -21.21 25.60 13.94
CA PHE A 12 -19.79 25.21 13.87
C PHE A 12 -19.59 23.68 13.78
N TYR A 13 -20.43 22.89 14.45
CA TYR A 13 -20.42 21.43 14.30
C TYR A 13 -20.95 20.98 12.93
N SER A 14 -21.96 21.65 12.35
CA SER A 14 -22.49 21.27 11.02
C SER A 14 -21.64 21.75 9.84
N LEU A 15 -20.88 22.84 9.98
CA LEU A 15 -20.01 23.36 8.91
C LEU A 15 -18.64 22.67 8.84
N SER A 16 -18.18 22.02 9.91
CA SER A 16 -17.00 21.14 9.86
C SER A 16 -17.27 19.79 9.19
N GLY A 17 -18.55 19.46 8.95
CA GLY A 17 -19.01 18.22 8.32
C GLY A 17 -18.93 18.15 6.79
N SER A 18 -18.30 19.10 6.10
CA SER A 18 -18.20 19.09 4.62
C SER A 18 -16.92 18.43 4.07
N TRP A 19 -16.02 17.96 4.94
CA TRP A 19 -14.81 17.19 4.60
C TRP A 19 -14.65 15.98 5.53
N MET A 20 -15.66 15.11 5.59
CA MET A 20 -15.76 14.02 6.58
C MET A 20 -14.78 12.87 6.32
N ALA A 21 -13.47 13.06 6.55
CA ALA A 21 -12.58 11.93 6.77
C ALA A 21 -13.04 11.19 8.03
N SER A 22 -13.76 10.09 7.86
CA SER A 22 -14.24 9.24 8.96
C SER A 22 -13.52 7.89 8.94
N LEU A 23 -13.27 7.34 10.14
CA LEU A 23 -12.59 6.05 10.24
C LEU A 23 -13.45 4.92 9.62
N SER A 24 -14.77 5.06 9.69
CA SER A 24 -15.75 4.19 9.03
C SER A 24 -15.63 4.21 7.49
N GLN A 25 -15.42 5.38 6.87
CA GLN A 25 -15.15 5.46 5.43
C GLN A 25 -13.82 4.79 5.09
N ALA A 26 -12.76 5.04 5.87
CA ALA A 26 -11.47 4.41 5.66
C ALA A 26 -11.53 2.89 5.80
N LYS A 27 -12.31 2.37 6.76
CA LYS A 27 -12.61 0.94 6.93
C LYS A 27 -13.28 0.34 5.70
N THR A 28 -14.33 0.99 5.18
CA THR A 28 -15.06 0.50 4.01
C THR A 28 -14.21 0.55 2.75
N LEU A 29 -13.58 1.69 2.47
CA LEU A 29 -12.70 1.88 1.31
C LEU A 29 -11.48 0.95 1.39
N GLY A 30 -10.88 0.83 2.56
CA GLY A 30 -9.70 -0.01 2.77
C GLY A 30 -10.00 -1.48 2.64
N GLY A 31 -11.09 -1.96 3.27
CA GLY A 31 -11.52 -3.34 3.19
C GLY A 31 -11.93 -3.76 1.78
N VAL A 32 -12.81 -2.98 1.13
CA VAL A 32 -13.20 -3.22 -0.26
C VAL A 32 -12.00 -3.11 -1.19
N GLY A 33 -11.16 -2.08 -1.02
CA GLY A 33 -9.94 -1.89 -1.80
C GLY A 33 -8.97 -3.08 -1.71
N SER A 34 -8.75 -3.60 -0.50
CA SER A 34 -7.88 -4.77 -0.31
C SER A 34 -8.48 -6.06 -0.88
N ILE A 35 -9.82 -6.23 -0.86
CA ILE A 35 -10.49 -7.34 -1.54
C ILE A 35 -10.30 -7.24 -3.07
N LEU A 36 -10.51 -6.05 -3.64
CA LEU A 36 -10.29 -5.81 -5.07
C LEU A 36 -8.82 -6.06 -5.45
N ALA A 37 -7.88 -5.64 -4.60
CA ALA A 37 -6.45 -5.88 -4.78
C ALA A 37 -6.11 -7.39 -4.78
N LEU A 38 -6.73 -8.17 -3.91
CA LEU A 38 -6.59 -9.64 -3.87
C LEU A 38 -7.08 -10.32 -5.15
N LEU A 39 -8.15 -9.81 -5.76
CA LEU A 39 -8.65 -10.32 -7.05
C LEU A 39 -7.73 -9.99 -8.23
N GLY A 40 -6.62 -9.28 -7.99
CA GLY A 40 -5.57 -9.02 -8.96
C GLY A 40 -4.93 -10.27 -9.58
N ILE A 41 -5.05 -11.43 -8.92
CA ILE A 41 -4.54 -12.70 -9.42
C ILE A 41 -5.30 -13.24 -10.65
N VAL A 42 -6.50 -12.72 -10.93
CA VAL A 42 -7.33 -13.17 -12.05
C VAL A 42 -6.74 -12.67 -13.38
N PRO A 43 -6.37 -13.53 -14.34
CA PRO A 43 -5.59 -13.11 -15.51
C PRO A 43 -6.26 -12.07 -16.42
N SER A 44 -7.59 -12.11 -16.57
CA SER A 44 -8.30 -11.25 -17.53
C SER A 44 -8.70 -9.88 -16.96
N VAL A 45 -9.30 -9.87 -15.77
CA VAL A 45 -9.85 -8.65 -15.14
C VAL A 45 -9.01 -8.18 -13.94
N GLY A 46 -8.11 -9.02 -13.45
CA GLY A 46 -7.30 -8.77 -12.26
C GLY A 46 -6.46 -7.51 -12.33
N PRO A 47 -5.76 -7.17 -13.43
CA PRO A 47 -4.98 -5.94 -13.50
C PRO A 47 -5.81 -4.67 -13.28
N VAL A 48 -7.05 -4.63 -13.80
CA VAL A 48 -7.94 -3.48 -13.61
C VAL A 48 -8.46 -3.44 -12.18
N LEU A 49 -8.87 -4.59 -11.64
CA LEU A 49 -9.34 -4.73 -10.25
C LEU A 49 -8.24 -4.37 -9.25
N SER A 50 -6.99 -4.76 -9.51
CA SER A 50 -5.87 -4.51 -8.60
C SER A 50 -5.50 -3.03 -8.55
N ILE A 51 -5.57 -2.33 -9.68
CA ILE A 51 -5.39 -0.87 -9.73
C ILE A 51 -6.51 -0.17 -8.97
N ALA A 52 -7.77 -0.52 -9.24
CA ALA A 52 -8.92 0.06 -8.53
C ALA A 52 -8.83 -0.19 -7.01
N GLY A 53 -8.47 -1.42 -6.63
CA GLY A 53 -8.28 -1.81 -5.24
C GLY A 53 -7.15 -1.05 -4.56
N LEU A 54 -6.00 -0.93 -5.22
CA LEU A 54 -4.85 -0.17 -4.73
C LEU A 54 -5.22 1.31 -4.52
N ILE A 55 -5.92 1.92 -5.47
CA ILE A 55 -6.38 3.33 -5.35
C ILE A 55 -7.30 3.48 -4.14
N MET A 56 -8.29 2.61 -3.96
CA MET A 56 -9.19 2.63 -2.79
C MET A 56 -8.42 2.46 -1.48
N SER A 57 -7.49 1.51 -1.40
CA SER A 57 -6.65 1.32 -0.21
C SER A 57 -5.76 2.55 0.06
N LEU A 58 -5.26 3.22 -0.98
CA LEU A 58 -4.51 4.48 -0.85
C LEU A 58 -5.36 5.59 -0.23
N VAL A 59 -6.60 5.75 -0.71
CA VAL A 59 -7.56 6.74 -0.19
C VAL A 59 -7.91 6.42 1.26
N ALA A 60 -8.10 5.15 1.62
CA ALA A 60 -8.31 4.74 3.01
C ALA A 60 -7.14 5.13 3.92
N VAL A 61 -5.90 4.86 3.49
CA VAL A 61 -4.70 5.24 4.24
C VAL A 61 -4.54 6.76 4.32
N LYS A 62 -4.93 7.49 3.28
CA LYS A 62 -4.98 8.96 3.29
C LYS A 62 -5.93 9.46 4.38
N TYR A 63 -7.17 8.96 4.41
CA TYR A 63 -8.14 9.34 5.44
C TYR A 63 -7.63 9.01 6.84
N ILE A 64 -7.04 7.84 7.04
CA ILE A 64 -6.40 7.49 8.33
C ILE A 64 -5.31 8.50 8.69
N SER A 65 -4.46 8.88 7.74
CA SER A 65 -3.38 9.84 7.99
C SER A 65 -3.91 11.24 8.35
N ASP A 66 -5.00 11.67 7.72
CA ASP A 66 -5.62 12.96 7.98
C ASP A 66 -6.33 12.97 9.34
N ILE A 67 -7.05 11.89 9.69
CA ILE A 67 -7.71 11.71 10.99
C ILE A 67 -6.69 11.66 12.14
N LEU A 68 -5.56 10.97 11.92
CA LEU A 68 -4.50 10.85 12.92
C LEU A 68 -3.57 12.08 12.97
N GLY A 69 -3.71 13.02 12.03
CA GLY A 69 -2.82 14.18 11.91
C GLY A 69 -1.36 13.82 11.57
N ASP A 70 -1.09 12.59 11.09
CA ASP A 70 0.26 12.09 10.81
C ASP A 70 0.44 11.79 9.32
N LYS A 71 0.89 12.82 8.58
CA LYS A 71 1.16 12.73 7.14
C LYS A 71 2.23 11.69 6.78
N ARG A 72 3.07 11.25 7.73
CA ARG A 72 4.11 10.23 7.47
C ARG A 72 3.48 8.89 7.11
N ILE A 73 2.29 8.60 7.62
CA ILE A 73 1.54 7.37 7.30
C ILE A 73 1.28 7.29 5.79
N PHE A 74 0.68 8.34 5.23
CA PHE A 74 0.36 8.37 3.81
C PHE A 74 1.61 8.53 2.93
N ASN A 75 2.57 9.37 3.33
CA ASN A 75 3.81 9.54 2.55
C ASN A 75 4.59 8.22 2.43
N ASN A 76 4.73 7.47 3.52
CA ASN A 76 5.38 6.15 3.47
C ASN A 76 4.59 5.19 2.56
N MET A 77 3.26 5.23 2.59
CA MET A 77 2.44 4.40 1.70
C MET A 77 2.62 4.75 0.22
N ILE A 78 2.66 6.05 -0.11
CA ILE A 78 2.91 6.51 -1.49
C ILE A 78 4.29 6.09 -1.97
N ILE A 79 5.33 6.25 -1.14
CA ILE A 79 6.68 5.78 -1.47
C ILE A 79 6.67 4.27 -1.74
N ALA A 80 5.99 3.49 -0.90
CA ALA A 80 5.85 2.05 -1.09
C ALA A 80 5.19 1.72 -2.44
N VAL A 81 4.09 2.39 -2.79
CA VAL A 81 3.38 2.16 -4.05
C VAL A 81 4.23 2.55 -5.26
N ILE A 82 4.90 3.70 -5.23
CA ILE A 82 5.77 4.15 -6.34
C ILE A 82 6.91 3.15 -6.55
N LEU A 83 7.55 2.69 -5.48
CA LEU A 83 8.61 1.68 -5.56
C LEU A 83 8.09 0.33 -6.06
N GLY A 84 6.89 -0.08 -5.63
CA GLY A 84 6.25 -1.32 -6.06
C GLY A 84 5.93 -1.30 -7.56
N ILE A 85 5.31 -0.22 -8.04
CA ILE A 85 5.05 -0.01 -9.47
C ILE A 85 6.38 0.03 -10.24
N GLY A 86 7.38 0.75 -9.74
CA GLY A 86 8.72 0.79 -10.35
C GLY A 86 9.35 -0.59 -10.47
N GLY A 87 9.26 -1.41 -9.43
CA GLY A 87 9.75 -2.80 -9.45
C GLY A 87 9.03 -3.66 -10.50
N ILE A 88 7.70 -3.54 -10.61
CA ILE A 88 6.91 -4.25 -11.64
C ILE A 88 7.30 -3.78 -13.05
N VAL A 89 7.44 -2.47 -13.27
CA VAL A 89 7.85 -1.90 -14.57
C VAL A 89 9.23 -2.40 -14.98
N VAL A 90 10.20 -2.41 -14.05
CA VAL A 90 11.53 -2.98 -14.29
C VAL A 90 11.42 -4.46 -14.68
N LEU A 91 10.65 -5.26 -13.92
CA LEU A 91 10.47 -6.67 -14.21
C LEU A 91 9.86 -6.90 -15.60
N VAL A 92 8.78 -6.19 -15.94
CA VAL A 92 8.12 -6.29 -17.24
C VAL A 92 9.06 -5.87 -18.38
N ALA A 93 9.82 -4.80 -18.20
CA ALA A 93 10.77 -4.34 -19.21
C ALA A 93 11.86 -5.38 -19.50
N PHE A 94 12.41 -6.02 -18.45
CA PHE A 94 13.42 -7.08 -18.61
C PHE A 94 12.85 -8.36 -19.24
N VAL A 95 11.65 -8.79 -18.82
CA VAL A 95 10.98 -9.95 -19.41
C VAL A 95 10.64 -9.70 -20.88
N PHE A 96 10.10 -8.52 -21.19
CA PHE A 96 9.80 -8.12 -22.56
C PHE A 96 11.07 -8.06 -23.42
N ALA A 97 12.16 -7.46 -22.92
CA ALA A 97 13.44 -7.43 -23.63
C ALA A 97 14.00 -8.83 -23.90
N ALA A 98 13.87 -9.76 -22.96
CA ALA A 98 14.29 -11.16 -23.15
C ALA A 98 13.44 -11.88 -24.22
N ILE A 99 12.12 -11.73 -24.19
CA ILE A 99 11.22 -12.30 -25.20
C ILE A 99 11.49 -11.68 -26.58
N ALA A 100 11.64 -10.36 -26.65
CA ALA A 100 11.94 -9.61 -27.87
C ALA A 100 13.24 -10.08 -28.53
N ARG A 101 14.27 -10.37 -27.73
CA ARG A 101 15.52 -10.97 -28.22
C ARG A 101 15.30 -12.40 -28.74
N PHE A 102 14.51 -13.20 -28.04
CA PHE A 102 14.22 -14.59 -28.42
C PHE A 102 13.46 -14.71 -29.75
N ILE A 103 12.54 -13.78 -30.03
CA ILE A 103 11.76 -13.75 -31.29
C ILE A 103 12.40 -12.92 -32.42
N GLY A 104 13.66 -12.49 -32.24
CA GLY A 104 14.43 -11.81 -33.31
C GLY A 104 14.13 -10.34 -33.53
N ILE A 105 13.38 -9.67 -32.64
CA ILE A 105 13.08 -8.22 -32.70
C ILE A 105 13.99 -7.39 -31.77
N GLY A 106 15.05 -8.00 -31.23
CA GLY A 106 15.98 -7.38 -30.26
C GLY A 106 16.72 -6.13 -30.77
N ASN A 107 16.70 -5.88 -32.09
CA ASN A 107 17.34 -4.74 -32.75
C ASN A 107 16.74 -3.37 -32.36
N LEU A 108 15.59 -3.33 -31.67
CA LEU A 108 14.92 -2.09 -31.25
C LEU A 108 15.51 -1.46 -29.98
N PHE A 109 16.33 -2.19 -29.22
CA PHE A 109 16.84 -1.76 -27.91
C PHE A 109 18.38 -1.75 -27.82
N GLY A 110 19.07 -1.57 -28.95
CA GLY A 110 20.53 -1.41 -28.99
C GLY A 110 21.34 -2.71 -28.99
N ALA A 111 20.74 -3.85 -29.33
CA ALA A 111 21.51 -5.05 -29.68
C ALA A 111 22.09 -4.88 -31.09
N SER A 112 23.39 -5.13 -31.24
CA SER A 112 24.15 -4.97 -32.49
C SER A 112 23.56 -5.78 -33.65
N PRO A 113 23.57 -5.25 -34.89
CA PRO A 113 23.04 -5.94 -36.06
C PRO A 113 23.91 -7.16 -36.38
N GLY A 114 23.34 -8.36 -36.30
CA GLY A 114 24.04 -9.58 -36.72
C GLY A 114 23.72 -10.88 -36.00
N VAL A 115 22.60 -11.01 -35.28
CA VAL A 115 22.24 -12.30 -34.66
C VAL A 115 21.76 -13.25 -35.76
N SER A 116 22.64 -14.18 -36.14
CA SER A 116 22.28 -15.33 -36.98
C SER A 116 21.16 -16.15 -36.29
N PRO A 117 20.28 -16.82 -37.05
CA PRO A 117 19.19 -17.65 -36.49
C PRO A 117 19.70 -18.86 -35.68
N THR A 118 21.00 -19.13 -35.72
CA THR A 118 21.68 -20.08 -34.83
C THR A 118 22.07 -19.35 -33.56
N ILE A 119 21.33 -19.52 -32.46
CA ILE A 119 21.68 -18.96 -31.15
C ILE A 119 22.92 -19.73 -30.63
N PRO A 120 24.13 -19.14 -30.61
CA PRO A 120 25.27 -19.79 -29.97
C PRO A 120 25.00 -19.96 -28.46
N PRO A 121 25.55 -20.99 -27.80
CA PRO A 121 25.36 -21.21 -26.36
C PRO A 121 25.71 -20.00 -25.46
N SER A 122 26.61 -19.11 -25.92
CA SER A 122 26.98 -17.85 -25.26
C SER A 122 25.82 -16.84 -25.14
N ASP A 123 24.87 -16.86 -26.07
CA ASP A 123 23.73 -15.94 -26.08
C ASP A 123 22.66 -16.36 -25.08
N ILE A 124 22.50 -17.67 -24.86
CA ILE A 124 21.61 -18.21 -23.82
C ILE A 124 22.15 -17.84 -22.43
N ILE A 125 23.46 -17.96 -22.21
CA ILE A 125 24.10 -17.57 -20.94
C ILE A 125 23.93 -16.06 -20.69
N SER A 126 24.12 -15.23 -21.72
CA SER A 126 23.96 -13.78 -21.63
C SER A 126 22.51 -13.36 -21.37
N LEU A 127 21.54 -14.09 -21.94
CA LEU A 127 20.11 -13.89 -21.69
C LEU A 127 19.74 -14.24 -20.24
N ILE A 128 20.18 -15.40 -19.76
CA ILE A 128 19.95 -15.84 -18.37
C ILE A 128 20.59 -14.85 -17.39
N ALA A 129 21.83 -14.42 -17.64
CA ALA A 129 22.51 -13.42 -16.82
C ALA A 129 21.77 -12.08 -16.80
N GLY A 130 21.32 -11.60 -17.96
CA GLY A 130 20.54 -10.36 -18.07
C GLY A 130 19.20 -10.43 -17.33
N LEU A 131 18.48 -11.55 -17.47
CA LEU A 131 17.24 -11.81 -16.74
C LEU A 131 17.47 -11.88 -15.23
N ALA A 132 18.52 -12.56 -14.78
CA ALA A 132 18.87 -12.66 -13.37
C ALA A 132 19.15 -11.28 -12.75
N ILE A 133 19.90 -10.42 -13.44
CA ILE A 133 20.19 -9.04 -13.01
C ILE A 133 18.91 -8.21 -12.92
N GLY A 134 18.06 -8.26 -13.95
CA GLY A 134 16.78 -7.55 -13.97
C GLY A 134 15.83 -8.00 -12.86
N LEU A 135 15.76 -9.31 -12.63
CA LEU A 135 14.94 -9.90 -11.59
C LEU A 135 15.46 -9.51 -10.19
N LEU A 136 16.78 -9.52 -9.98
CA LEU A 136 17.41 -9.03 -8.75
C LEU A 136 17.12 -7.55 -8.50
N ALA A 137 17.25 -6.71 -9.53
CA ALA A 137 16.96 -5.28 -9.41
C ALA A 137 15.49 -5.01 -9.05
N ALA A 138 14.56 -5.67 -9.74
CA ALA A 138 13.13 -5.60 -9.43
C ALA A 138 12.82 -6.10 -8.01
N TRP A 139 13.43 -7.21 -7.62
CA TRP A 139 13.25 -7.80 -6.29
C TRP A 139 13.72 -6.88 -5.17
N VAL A 140 14.88 -6.23 -5.32
CA VAL A 140 15.36 -5.23 -4.35
C VAL A 140 14.37 -4.07 -4.24
N LEU A 141 13.86 -3.54 -5.35
CA LEU A 141 12.86 -2.47 -5.34
C LEU A 141 11.58 -2.90 -4.60
N ILE A 142 11.12 -4.13 -4.82
CA ILE A 142 9.94 -4.69 -4.13
C ILE A 142 10.18 -4.84 -2.62
N ILE A 143 11.39 -5.25 -2.20
CA ILE A 143 11.75 -5.32 -0.77
C ILE A 143 11.72 -3.91 -0.15
N VAL A 144 12.34 -2.92 -0.80
CA VAL A 144 12.36 -1.55 -0.27
C VAL A 144 10.93 -1.00 -0.22
N SER A 145 10.10 -1.25 -1.23
CA SER A 145 8.66 -0.96 -1.21
C SER A 145 7.97 -1.57 0.02
N ALA A 146 8.20 -2.85 0.30
CA ALA A 146 7.61 -3.55 1.44
C ALA A 146 8.05 -2.96 2.79
N VAL A 147 9.28 -2.44 2.91
CA VAL A 147 9.75 -1.73 4.11
C VAL A 147 8.93 -0.48 4.37
N PHE A 148 8.72 0.36 3.34
CA PHE A 148 7.90 1.57 3.48
C PHE A 148 6.43 1.26 3.78
N LEU A 149 5.89 0.21 3.17
CA LEU A 149 4.54 -0.29 3.47
C LEU A 149 4.42 -0.69 4.94
N ARG A 150 5.43 -1.41 5.46
CA ARG A 150 5.49 -1.77 6.88
C ARG A 150 5.59 -0.55 7.78
N MET A 151 6.36 0.47 7.42
CA MET A 151 6.43 1.71 8.19
C MET A 151 5.08 2.42 8.26
N SER A 152 4.33 2.45 7.16
CA SER A 152 2.98 3.03 7.13
C SER A 152 2.01 2.27 8.04
N TYR A 153 1.84 0.97 7.83
CA TYR A 153 0.87 0.18 8.57
C TYR A 153 1.24 -0.05 10.04
N LYS A 154 2.53 -0.10 10.39
CA LYS A 154 2.97 -0.12 11.79
C LYS A 154 2.52 1.14 12.53
N SER A 155 2.61 2.31 11.89
CA SER A 155 2.12 3.56 12.47
C SER A 155 0.60 3.56 12.63
N VAL A 156 -0.14 3.05 11.64
CA VAL A 156 -1.61 2.86 11.75
C VAL A 156 -1.96 1.95 12.94
N ALA A 157 -1.30 0.80 13.05
CA ALA A 157 -1.52 -0.18 14.12
C ALA A 157 -1.30 0.44 15.51
N ALA A 158 -0.23 1.21 15.67
CA ALA A 158 0.12 1.84 16.94
C ALA A 158 -0.88 2.92 17.38
N ARG A 159 -1.45 3.66 16.43
CA ARG A 159 -2.38 4.77 16.70
C ARG A 159 -3.82 4.33 16.88
N LEU A 160 -4.25 3.30 16.15
CA LEU A 160 -5.63 2.80 16.18
C LEU A 160 -5.81 1.56 17.07
N ASN A 161 -4.74 1.10 17.73
CA ASN A 161 -4.73 -0.10 18.57
C ASN A 161 -5.15 -1.39 17.81
N VAL A 162 -4.93 -1.43 16.50
CA VAL A 162 -5.26 -2.59 15.64
C VAL A 162 -3.96 -3.30 15.24
N GLY A 163 -3.53 -4.27 16.05
CA GLY A 163 -2.28 -5.01 15.85
C GLY A 163 -2.19 -5.77 14.52
N LEU A 164 -3.33 -6.14 13.93
CA LEU A 164 -3.42 -6.85 12.64
C LEU A 164 -2.71 -6.13 11.50
N PHE A 165 -2.73 -4.79 11.46
CA PHE A 165 -1.99 -4.02 10.45
C PHE A 165 -0.49 -4.24 10.53
N SER A 166 0.06 -4.30 11.74
CA SER A 166 1.49 -4.56 11.95
C SER A 166 1.85 -5.99 11.56
N THR A 167 1.02 -6.96 11.95
CA THR A 167 1.22 -8.37 11.61
C THR A 167 1.14 -8.62 10.10
N ALA A 168 0.12 -8.08 9.44
CA ALA A 168 -0.06 -8.17 7.99
C ALA A 168 1.14 -7.57 7.25
N ALA A 169 1.56 -6.36 7.63
CA ALA A 169 2.65 -5.68 6.96
C ALA A 169 4.02 -6.33 7.21
N LEU A 170 4.22 -6.94 8.38
CA LEU A 170 5.40 -7.76 8.65
C LEU A 170 5.39 -9.01 7.77
N LEU A 171 4.27 -9.73 7.71
CA LEU A 171 4.13 -10.91 6.88
C LEU A 171 4.32 -10.60 5.39
N TYR A 172 3.82 -9.44 4.93
CA TYR A 172 4.05 -8.95 3.57
C TYR A 172 5.54 -8.73 3.29
N LEU A 173 6.28 -8.13 4.23
CA LEU A 173 7.72 -7.91 4.10
C LEU A 173 8.50 -9.22 4.06
N ILE A 174 8.19 -10.16 4.95
CA ILE A 174 8.81 -11.49 4.93
C ILE A 174 8.48 -12.19 3.62
N GLY A 175 7.22 -12.12 3.17
CA GLY A 175 6.79 -12.68 1.91
C GLY A 175 7.55 -12.10 0.72
N ALA A 176 7.72 -10.78 0.66
CA ALA A 176 8.52 -10.10 -0.36
C ALA A 176 9.99 -10.56 -0.38
N ALA A 177 10.60 -10.78 0.78
CA ALA A 177 11.95 -11.33 0.86
C ALA A 177 12.00 -12.79 0.39
N LEU A 178 10.97 -13.59 0.68
CA LEU A 178 10.92 -15.02 0.36
C LEU A 178 10.35 -15.32 -1.06
N THR A 179 10.06 -14.32 -1.91
CA THR A 179 9.54 -14.57 -3.26
C THR A 179 10.52 -15.35 -4.13
N ILE A 180 11.82 -15.28 -3.83
CA ILE A 180 12.88 -15.98 -4.57
C ILE A 180 12.72 -17.51 -4.56
N ILE A 181 12.11 -18.07 -3.52
CA ILE A 181 11.84 -19.52 -3.37
C ILE A 181 10.37 -19.86 -3.57
N LEU A 182 9.60 -18.99 -4.24
CA LEU A 182 8.15 -19.08 -4.49
C LEU A 182 7.24 -19.07 -3.25
N ILE A 183 7.71 -19.54 -2.09
CA ILE A 183 6.91 -19.55 -0.85
C ILE A 183 6.50 -18.14 -0.42
N GLY A 184 7.27 -17.12 -0.81
CA GLY A 184 6.94 -15.72 -0.56
C GLY A 184 5.60 -15.29 -1.14
N PHE A 185 5.18 -15.84 -2.28
CA PHE A 185 3.86 -15.53 -2.85
C PHE A 185 2.71 -15.96 -1.94
N VAL A 186 2.83 -17.12 -1.30
CA VAL A 186 1.84 -17.61 -0.33
C VAL A 186 1.79 -16.69 0.89
N LEU A 187 2.96 -16.28 1.40
CA LEU A 187 3.03 -15.35 2.54
C LEU A 187 2.44 -13.97 2.21
N ILE A 188 2.70 -13.44 1.01
CA ILE A 188 2.10 -12.18 0.53
C ILE A 188 0.58 -12.34 0.42
N PHE A 189 0.08 -13.46 -0.10
CA PHE A 189 -1.35 -13.72 -0.20
C PHE A 189 -2.04 -13.75 1.17
N VAL A 190 -1.45 -14.46 2.13
CA VAL A 190 -1.95 -14.47 3.53
C VAL A 190 -1.87 -13.07 4.14
N ALA A 191 -0.80 -12.32 3.90
CA ALA A 191 -0.65 -10.95 4.38
C ALA A 191 -1.75 -10.01 3.86
N GLN A 192 -2.14 -10.15 2.59
CA GLN A 192 -3.22 -9.39 1.99
C GLN A 192 -4.58 -9.73 2.61
N ILE A 193 -4.84 -11.02 2.91
CA ILE A 193 -6.06 -11.42 3.65
C ILE A 193 -6.07 -10.79 5.05
N LEU A 194 -4.94 -10.84 5.77
CA LEU A 194 -4.83 -10.20 7.09
C LEU A 194 -5.06 -8.68 7.00
N LEU A 195 -4.64 -8.04 5.90
CA LEU A 195 -4.87 -6.62 5.69
C LEU A 195 -6.36 -6.29 5.49
N VAL A 196 -7.10 -7.12 4.75
CA VAL A 196 -8.57 -7.01 4.65
C VAL A 196 -9.20 -7.06 6.04
N VAL A 197 -8.83 -8.06 6.84
CA VAL A 197 -9.33 -8.21 8.21
C VAL A 197 -8.92 -7.01 9.08
N ALA A 198 -7.71 -6.48 8.90
CA ALA A 198 -7.23 -5.30 9.62
C ALA A 198 -8.06 -4.06 9.33
N PHE A 199 -8.40 -3.79 8.05
CA PHE A 199 -9.26 -2.68 7.67
C PHE A 199 -10.67 -2.82 8.26
N PHE A 200 -11.27 -4.01 8.23
CA PHE A 200 -12.57 -4.24 8.86
C PHE A 200 -12.52 -4.20 10.40
N SER A 201 -11.35 -4.38 11.00
CA SER A 201 -11.14 -4.25 12.45
C SER A 201 -10.92 -2.81 12.91
N LEU A 202 -10.91 -1.84 11.99
CA LEU A 202 -10.81 -0.43 12.35
C LEU A 202 -12.02 0.00 13.20
N PRO A 203 -11.78 0.82 14.25
CA PRO A 203 -12.88 1.42 15.01
C PRO A 203 -13.73 2.34 14.12
N ASP A 204 -14.97 2.60 14.49
CA ASP A 204 -15.82 3.49 13.68
C ASP A 204 -15.61 4.97 14.04
N THR A 205 -15.06 5.25 15.23
CA THR A 205 -14.72 6.60 15.73
C THR A 205 -13.22 6.76 15.96
N PRO A 206 -12.66 7.97 15.73
CA PRO A 206 -11.27 8.24 16.04
C PRO A 206 -11.02 8.20 17.56
N PRO A 207 -9.78 7.88 18.00
CA PRO A 207 -9.41 7.98 19.41
C PRO A 207 -9.65 9.41 19.92
N MET A 208 -10.48 9.57 20.95
CA MET A 208 -10.75 10.87 21.55
C MET A 208 -9.46 11.42 22.18
N PRO A 209 -9.11 12.72 21.96
CA PRO A 209 -8.02 13.35 22.69
C PRO A 209 -8.23 13.16 24.20
N PRO A 210 -7.17 13.01 25.01
CA PRO A 210 -7.31 12.98 26.46
C PRO A 210 -8.11 14.21 26.88
N SER A 211 -9.30 14.01 27.42
CA SER A 211 -10.16 15.07 27.95
C SER A 211 -9.44 15.68 29.15
N GLY A 212 -8.64 16.71 28.88
CA GLY A 212 -7.99 17.53 29.88
C GLY A 212 -9.05 18.31 30.64
N THR A 213 -9.15 17.98 31.93
CA THR A 213 -9.80 18.73 33.02
C THR A 213 -11.27 19.06 32.84
N ALA A 214 -12.14 18.18 33.39
CA ALA A 214 -13.41 18.64 33.93
C ALA A 214 -13.16 19.87 34.83
N PRO A 215 -13.90 20.98 34.68
CA PRO A 215 -13.80 22.10 35.60
C PRO A 215 -14.06 21.59 37.02
N ALA A 216 -13.15 21.89 37.95
CA ALA A 216 -13.33 21.58 39.35
C ALA A 216 -14.70 22.11 39.82
N PRO A 217 -15.47 21.34 40.64
CA PRO A 217 -16.71 21.85 41.22
C PRO A 217 -16.38 23.13 41.97
N MET A 218 -16.98 24.25 41.57
CA MET A 218 -16.92 25.48 42.36
C MET A 218 -17.65 25.20 43.67
N THR A 219 -16.89 24.96 44.74
CA THR A 219 -17.44 24.92 46.09
C THR A 219 -17.86 26.34 46.45
N THR A 220 -19.15 26.64 46.36
CA THR A 220 -19.73 27.84 46.94
C THR A 220 -19.81 27.62 48.45
N SER A 221 -18.78 28.03 49.19
CA SER A 221 -18.88 28.18 50.65
C SER A 221 -19.62 29.49 50.95
N GLY A 222 -20.79 29.36 51.56
CA GLY A 222 -21.48 30.47 52.25
C GLY A 222 -20.90 30.72 53.63
#